data_AF-A0A5S3V5R7-F1
#
_entry.id   AF-A0A5S3V5R7-F1
#
_cell.length_a   1.000
_cell.length_b   1.000
_cell.length_c   1.000
_cell.angle_alpha   90.00
_cell.angle_beta   90.00
_cell.angle_gamma   90.00
#
_symmetry.space_group_name_H-M   'P 1'
#
loop_
_entity.id
_entity.type
_entity.pdbx_description
1 polymer ?
#
loop_
_entity_poly.entity_id
_entity_poly.type
_entity_poly.pdbx_seq_one_letter_code
_entity_poly.pdbx_strand_id
1 'polypeptide(L)' 'MRISAICLKTGMTKDTIRFYEKLGLLTRVARGENGYKDYANTHVEQLNLIKRAKELGL' A
#
# COMPACT_ATOMS: atom_id res chain seq x y z
N MET A 1 -3.53 -4.04 -9.14
CA MET A 1 -2.57 -3.01 -9.60
C MET A 1 -1.20 -3.32 -9.04
N ARG A 2 -0.12 -3.13 -9.81
CA ARG A 2 1.24 -3.46 -9.36
C ARG A 2 1.79 -2.45 -8.34
N ILE A 3 2.85 -2.81 -7.63
CA ILE A 3 3.51 -1.94 -6.64
C ILE A 3 3.90 -0.58 -7.22
N SER A 4 4.36 -0.51 -8.47
CA SER A 4 4.72 0.76 -9.12
C SER A 4 3.51 1.69 -9.31
N ALA A 5 2.34 1.12 -9.62
CA ALA A 5 1.11 1.90 -9.83
C ALA A 5 0.58 2.49 -8.52
N ILE A 6 0.62 1.71 -7.43
CA ILE A 6 0.20 2.21 -6.12
C ILE A 6 1.18 3.24 -5.55
N CYS A 7 2.49 3.11 -5.79
CA CYS A 7 3.48 4.15 -5.48
C CYS A 7 3.13 5.50 -6.13
N LEU A 8 2.75 5.48 -7.42
CA LEU A 8 2.33 6.70 -8.13
C LEU A 8 1.04 7.29 -7.54
N LYS A 9 0.09 6.46 -7.11
CA LYS A 9 -1.18 6.92 -6.53
C LYS A 9 -1.03 7.50 -5.12
N THR A 10 -0.17 6.93 -4.28
CA THR A 10 -0.01 7.34 -2.88
C THR A 10 1.14 8.32 -2.67
N GLY A 11 2.05 8.43 -3.64
CA GLY A 11 3.31 9.16 -3.52
C GLY A 11 4.31 8.50 -2.56
N MET A 12 4.07 7.24 -2.18
CA MET A 12 4.95 6.49 -1.27
C MET A 12 5.97 5.65 -2.02
N THR A 13 7.15 5.46 -1.43
CA THR A 13 8.17 4.55 -1.95
C THR A 13 7.73 3.09 -1.83
N LYS A 14 8.28 2.21 -2.68
CA LYS A 14 8.02 0.76 -2.63
C LYS A 14 8.33 0.18 -1.25
N ASP A 15 9.41 0.65 -0.62
CA ASP A 15 9.82 0.16 0.69
C ASP A 15 8.86 0.58 1.79
N THR A 16 8.30 1.80 1.73
CA THR A 16 7.25 2.25 2.65
C THR A 16 6.01 1.38 2.57
N ILE A 17 5.57 1.05 1.34
CA ILE A 17 4.40 0.19 1.13
C ILE A 17 4.67 -1.23 1.65
N ARG A 18 5.85 -1.78 1.36
CA ARG A 18 6.27 -3.10 1.87
C ARG A 18 6.39 -3.12 3.39
N PHE A 19 6.84 -2.02 3.99
CA PHE A 19 6.93 -1.87 5.44
C PHE A 19 5.53 -1.95 6.07
N TYR A 20 4.56 -1.20 5.57
CA TYR A 20 3.18 -1.26 6.05
C TYR A 20 2.50 -2.60 5.77
N GLU A 21 2.83 -3.24 4.65
CA GLU A 21 2.39 -4.60 4.36
C GLU A 21 2.96 -5.59 5.39
N LYS A 22 4.25 -5.50 5.72
CA LYS A 22 4.92 -6.36 6.71
C LYS A 22 4.37 -6.16 8.12
N LEU A 23 3.96 -4.94 8.46
CA LEU A 23 3.28 -4.62 9.73
C LEU A 23 1.83 -5.11 9.78
N GLY A 24 1.27 -5.61 8.67
CA GLY A 24 -0.12 -6.06 8.61
C GLY A 24 -1.15 -4.93 8.59
N LEU A 25 -0.72 -3.69 8.27
CA LEU A 25 -1.62 -2.53 8.21
C LEU A 25 -2.44 -2.47 6.91
N LEU A 26 -2.07 -3.28 5.93
CA LEU A 26 -2.81 -3.41 4.67
C LEU A 26 -3.64 -4.69 4.70
N THR A 27 -4.83 -4.63 4.11
CA THR A 27 -5.59 -5.86 3.81
C THR A 27 -4.74 -6.82 2.98
N ARG A 28 -5.02 -8.12 3.11
CA ARG A 28 -4.23 -9.16 2.45
C ARG A 28 -4.17 -8.89 0.94
N VAL A 29 -2.96 -8.59 0.47
CA VAL A 29 -2.71 -8.36 -0.95
C VAL A 29 -2.81 -9.69 -1.67
N ALA A 30 -3.77 -9.82 -2.58
CA ALA A 30 -3.92 -11.01 -3.40
C ALA A 30 -2.67 -11.18 -4.27
N ARG A 31 -2.19 -12.42 -4.39
CA ARG A 31 -1.27 -12.78 -5.46
C ARG A 31 -2.14 -13.06 -6.68
N GLY A 32 -1.92 -12.31 -7.76
CA GLY A 32 -2.54 -12.62 -9.04
C GLY A 32 -1.99 -13.93 -9.60
N GLU A 33 -2.67 -14.50 -10.59
CA GLU A 33 -2.27 -15.75 -11.26
C GLU A 33 -0.84 -15.69 -11.82
N ASN A 34 -0.36 -14.49 -12.15
CA ASN A 34 0.98 -14.22 -12.66
C ASN A 34 2.07 -14.22 -11.58
N GLY A 35 1.76 -14.57 -10.33
CA GLY A 35 2.68 -14.59 -9.20
C GLY A 35 3.02 -13.22 -8.60
N TYR A 36 2.59 -12.14 -9.25
CA TYR A 36 2.76 -10.76 -8.76
C TYR A 36 1.70 -10.40 -7.72
N LYS A 37 2.06 -9.48 -6.82
CA LYS A 37 1.11 -8.87 -5.87
C LYS A 37 0.21 -7.86 -6.58
N ASP A 38 -1.09 -8.01 -6.37
CA ASP A 38 -2.09 -7.11 -6.89
C ASP A 38 -2.75 -6.29 -5.80
N TYR A 39 -2.43 -5.00 -5.79
CA TYR A 39 -3.04 -4.01 -4.94
C TYR A 39 -4.37 -3.55 -5.56
N ALA A 40 -5.46 -3.66 -4.81
CA ALA A 40 -6.74 -3.01 -5.08
C ALA A 40 -6.76 -1.53 -4.64
N ASN A 41 -7.79 -0.78 -5.06
CA ASN A 41 -7.98 0.62 -4.64
C ASN A 41 -8.14 0.76 -3.11
N THR A 42 -8.69 -0.25 -2.42
CA THR A 42 -8.77 -0.28 -0.96
C THR A 42 -7.41 -0.09 -0.28
N HIS A 43 -6.33 -0.66 -0.83
CA HIS A 43 -4.99 -0.47 -0.30
C HIS A 43 -4.49 0.97 -0.47
N VAL A 44 -4.92 1.66 -1.53
CA VAL A 44 -4.58 3.08 -1.75
C VAL A 44 -5.22 3.93 -0.65
N GLU A 45 -6.49 3.66 -0.34
CA GLU A 45 -7.23 4.35 0.73
C GLU A 45 -6.59 4.12 2.10
N GLN A 46 -6.22 2.88 2.41
CA GLN A 46 -5.51 2.53 3.64
C GLN A 46 -4.17 3.26 3.76
N LEU A 47 -3.36 3.24 2.70
CA LEU A 47 -2.05 3.94 2.70
C LEU A 47 -2.21 5.45 2.86
N ASN A 48 -3.22 6.04 2.21
CA ASN A 48 -3.53 7.46 2.36
C ASN A 48 -4.02 7.81 3.77
N LEU A 49 -4.80 6.92 4.40
CA LEU A 49 -5.21 7.08 5.79
C LEU A 49 -4.01 7.04 6.74
N ILE A 50 -3.12 6.06 6.58
CA ILE A 50 -1.87 5.93 7.36
C ILE A 50 -1.00 7.19 7.17
N LYS A 51 -0.88 7.68 5.93
CA LYS A 51 -0.15 8.91 5.61
C LYS A 51 -0.70 10.11 6.38
N ARG A 52 -2.02 10.32 6.30
CA ARG A 52 -2.71 11.43 6.99
C ARG A 52 -2.57 11.31 8.50
N ALA A 53 -2.71 10.11 9.07
CA ALA A 53 -2.53 9.88 10.50
C ALA A 53 -1.11 10.27 10.95
N LYS A 54 -0.09 9.88 10.18
CA LYS A 54 1.30 10.24 10.45
C LYS A 54 1.55 11.76 10.33
N GLU A 55 0.94 12.43 9.36
CA GLU A 55 1.03 13.89 9.19
C GLU A 55 0.37 14.65 10.36
N LEU A 56 -0.62 14.05 11.01
CA LEU A 56 -1.30 14.60 12.18
C LEU A 56 -0.54 14.37 13.51
N GLY A 57 0.64 13.73 13.48
CA GLY A 57 1.49 13.56 14.66
C GLY A 57 1.16 12.37 15.56
N LEU A 58 0.41 11.39 15.04
CA LEU A 58 0.26 10.06 15.65
C LEU A 58 1.51 9.19 15.46
#